data_AF-A0AAW9DKI3-F1
#
_entry.id   AF-A0AAW9DKI3-F1
#
_cell.length_a   1.000
_cell.length_b   1.000
_cell.length_c   1.000
_cell.angle_alpha   90.00
_cell.angle_beta   90.00
_cell.angle_gamma   90.00
#
_symmetry.space_group_name_H-M   'P 1'
#
loop_
_entity.id
_entity.type
_entity.pdbx_description
1 polymer ?
#
loop_
_entity_poly.entity_id
_entity_poly.type
_entity_poly.pdbx_seq_one_letter_code
_entity_poly.pdbx_strand_id
1 'polypeptide(L)'
;REATFINYKRTLVVVDDLFDGIQLKQLDDLVMQKKIDQYAETHSKKRAKELVLKIRGSLKYAYARGLISNNFGHLLKAKGQEQPKRNILLSITEFKKLRQYCLSHTEDEFNVLV
;
A
#
# COMPACT_ATOMS: atom_id res chain seq x y z
N ARG A 1 -7.17 13.62 -7.99
CA ARG A 1 -6.02 13.14 -8.79
C ARG A 1 -6.26 11.69 -9.16
N GLU A 2 -6.15 11.36 -10.44
CA GLU A 2 -6.44 10.03 -10.99
C GLU A 2 -5.60 8.90 -10.38
N ALA A 3 -4.32 9.14 -10.11
CA ALA A 3 -3.43 8.17 -9.48
C ALA A 3 -3.95 7.64 -8.12
N THR A 4 -4.61 8.49 -7.33
CA THR A 4 -5.22 8.08 -6.07
C THR A 4 -6.35 7.09 -6.31
N PHE A 5 -7.20 7.35 -7.30
CA PHE A 5 -8.31 6.46 -7.66
C PHE A 5 -7.81 5.11 -8.19
N ILE A 6 -6.79 5.12 -9.05
CA ILE A 6 -6.13 3.90 -9.53
C ILE A 6 -5.57 3.08 -8.35
N ASN A 7 -4.96 3.75 -7.36
CA ASN A 7 -4.47 3.08 -6.16
C ASN A 7 -5.59 2.45 -5.31
N TYR A 8 -6.79 3.04 -5.27
CA TYR A 8 -7.94 2.39 -4.62
C TYR A 8 -8.41 1.16 -5.42
N LYS A 9 -8.54 1.29 -6.75
CA LYS A 9 -8.91 0.16 -7.62
C LYS A 9 -7.97 -1.03 -7.48
N ARG A 10 -6.66 -0.80 -7.44
CA ARG A 10 -5.67 -1.86 -7.21
C ARG A 10 -5.84 -2.54 -5.85
N THR A 11 -6.24 -1.79 -4.83
CA THR A 11 -6.52 -2.38 -3.51
C THR A 11 -7.81 -3.20 -3.51
N LEU A 12 -8.82 -2.85 -4.30
CA LEU A 12 -10.04 -3.66 -4.40
C LEU A 12 -9.71 -5.10 -4.84
N VAL A 13 -8.88 -5.26 -5.87
CA VAL A 13 -8.45 -6.60 -6.34
C VAL A 13 -7.82 -7.44 -5.21
N VAL A 14 -7.02 -6.81 -4.35
CA VAL A 14 -6.39 -7.49 -3.20
C VAL A 14 -7.44 -7.84 -2.13
N VAL A 15 -8.41 -6.95 -1.89
CA VAL A 15 -9.48 -7.20 -0.92
C VAL A 15 -10.40 -8.32 -1.41
N ASP A 16 -10.75 -8.31 -2.69
CA ASP A 16 -11.59 -9.35 -3.31
C ASP A 16 -10.94 -10.72 -3.17
N ASP A 17 -9.63 -10.83 -3.45
CA ASP A 17 -8.86 -12.08 -3.28
C ASP A 17 -8.76 -12.54 -1.81
N LEU A 18 -8.42 -11.62 -0.89
CA LEU A 18 -8.22 -11.98 0.52
C LEU A 18 -9.52 -12.38 1.22
N PHE A 19 -10.63 -11.72 0.88
CA PHE A 19 -11.91 -11.84 1.58
C PHE A 19 -12.98 -12.52 0.72
N ASP A 20 -12.59 -13.22 -0.33
CA ASP A 20 -13.52 -13.92 -1.22
C ASP A 20 -14.48 -14.83 -0.44
N GLY A 21 -15.76 -14.77 -0.80
CA GLY A 21 -16.84 -15.52 -0.17
C GLY A 21 -17.20 -15.12 1.27
N ILE A 22 -16.53 -14.14 1.88
CA ILE A 22 -16.82 -13.72 3.27
C ILE A 22 -17.89 -12.63 3.28
N GLN A 23 -18.99 -12.88 3.98
CA GLN A 23 -20.03 -11.87 4.15
C GLN A 23 -19.59 -10.82 5.18
N LEU A 24 -19.98 -9.57 4.94
CA LEU A 24 -19.65 -8.44 5.82
C LEU A 24 -20.06 -8.69 7.29
N LYS A 25 -21.19 -9.37 7.53
CA LYS A 25 -21.70 -9.71 8.87
C LYS A 25 -20.83 -10.72 9.63
N GLN A 26 -19.98 -11.47 8.93
CA GLN A 26 -19.08 -12.47 9.49
C GLN A 26 -17.70 -11.87 9.78
N LEU A 27 -17.48 -10.59 9.49
CA LEU A 27 -16.23 -9.92 9.79
C LEU A 27 -16.18 -9.52 11.26
N ASP A 28 -15.13 -9.96 11.92
CA ASP A 28 -14.67 -9.46 13.21
C ASP A 28 -13.18 -9.10 13.11
N ASP A 29 -12.61 -8.61 14.20
CA ASP A 29 -11.18 -8.27 14.25
C ASP A 29 -10.27 -9.48 14.03
N LEU A 30 -10.67 -10.67 14.47
CA LEU A 30 -9.85 -11.88 14.38
C LEU A 30 -9.75 -12.38 12.93
N VAL A 31 -10.89 -12.53 12.24
CA VAL A 31 -10.97 -12.93 10.83
C VAL A 31 -10.19 -11.95 9.96
N MET A 32 -10.41 -10.66 10.20
CA MET A 32 -9.74 -9.58 9.46
C MET A 32 -8.22 -9.58 9.71
N GLN A 33 -7.79 -9.72 10.97
CA GLN A 33 -6.37 -9.77 11.31
C GLN A 33 -5.69 -10.97 10.68
N LYS A 34 -6.32 -12.15 10.66
CA LYS A 34 -5.76 -13.36 10.05
C LYS A 34 -5.50 -13.17 8.55
N LYS A 35 -6.43 -12.55 7.83
CA LYS A 35 -6.27 -12.24 6.39
C LYS A 35 -5.21 -11.18 6.13
N ILE A 36 -5.13 -10.15 6.97
CA ILE A 36 -4.08 -9.13 6.89
C ILE A 36 -2.70 -9.74 7.17
N ASP A 37 -2.60 -10.64 8.15
CA ASP A 37 -1.35 -11.32 8.49
C ASP A 37 -0.91 -12.24 7.34
N GLN A 38 -1.83 -12.98 6.69
CA GLN A 38 -1.54 -13.76 5.48
C GLN A 38 -0.98 -12.87 4.34
N TYR A 39 -1.60 -11.72 4.09
CA TYR A 39 -1.08 -10.77 3.11
C TYR A 39 0.32 -10.25 3.47
N ALA A 40 0.57 -10.02 4.76
CA ALA A 40 1.82 -9.50 5.28
C ALA A 40 3.01 -10.47 5.16
N GLU A 41 2.78 -11.78 5.00
CA GLU A 41 3.83 -12.79 4.85
C GLU A 41 4.73 -12.53 3.63
N THR A 42 4.13 -12.07 2.52
CA THR A 42 4.82 -11.84 1.24
C THR A 42 5.00 -10.36 0.91
N HIS A 43 4.38 -9.46 1.67
CA HIS A 43 4.36 -8.03 1.40
C HIS A 43 5.16 -7.22 2.41
N SER A 44 5.69 -6.09 1.93
CA SER A 44 6.37 -5.14 2.81
C SER A 44 5.41 -4.52 3.82
N LYS A 45 5.93 -4.18 5.00
CA LYS A 45 5.20 -3.45 6.04
C LYS A 45 4.53 -2.18 5.53
N LYS A 46 5.15 -1.48 4.57
CA LYS A 46 4.57 -0.29 3.93
C LYS A 46 3.30 -0.65 3.15
N ARG A 47 3.34 -1.67 2.28
CA ARG A 47 2.19 -2.09 1.47
C ARG A 47 1.04 -2.59 2.35
N ALA A 48 1.34 -3.40 3.36
CA ALA A 48 0.34 -3.87 4.31
C ALA A 48 -0.30 -2.71 5.10
N LYS A 49 0.50 -1.72 5.53
CA LYS A 49 -0.04 -0.52 6.20
C LYS A 49 -0.97 0.29 5.30
N GLU A 50 -0.64 0.46 4.03
CA GLU A 50 -1.51 1.12 3.05
C GLU A 50 -2.82 0.36 2.83
N LEU A 51 -2.77 -0.97 2.77
CA LEU A 51 -3.96 -1.82 2.69
C LEU A 51 -4.87 -1.63 3.93
N VAL A 52 -4.32 -1.78 5.13
CA VAL A 52 -5.06 -1.63 6.40
C VAL A 52 -5.66 -0.24 6.52
N LEU A 53 -4.98 0.82 6.07
CA LEU A 53 -5.50 2.18 6.09
C LEU A 53 -6.80 2.30 5.27
N LYS A 54 -6.84 1.70 4.07
CA LYS A 54 -8.01 1.74 3.18
C LYS A 54 -9.16 0.87 3.72
N ILE A 55 -8.82 -0.31 4.27
CA ILE A 55 -9.79 -1.19 4.94
C ILE A 55 -10.44 -0.47 6.12
N ARG A 56 -9.67 0.20 6.97
CA ARG A 56 -10.20 0.95 8.13
C ARG A 56 -11.22 2.01 7.73
N GLY A 57 -10.96 2.73 6.64
CA GLY A 57 -11.93 3.71 6.10
C GLY A 57 -13.25 3.03 5.71
N SER A 58 -13.17 1.87 5.09
CA SER A 58 -14.34 1.09 4.65
C SER A 58 -15.12 0.51 5.82
N LEU A 59 -14.43 -0.02 6.85
CA LEU A 59 -15.06 -0.52 8.07
C LEU A 59 -15.76 0.60 8.85
N LYS A 60 -15.14 1.78 8.94
CA LYS A 60 -15.77 2.95 9.57
C LYS A 60 -17.05 3.34 8.85
N TYR A 61 -17.04 3.31 7.52
CA TYR A 61 -18.24 3.55 6.71
C TYR A 61 -19.32 2.50 6.95
N ALA A 62 -18.95 1.20 6.94
CA ALA A 62 -19.88 0.10 7.17
C ALA A 62 -20.56 0.21 8.55
N TYR A 63 -19.79 0.53 9.59
CA TYR A 63 -20.31 0.76 10.94
C TYR A 63 -21.28 1.96 10.98
N ALA A 64 -20.89 3.09 10.40
CA ALA A 64 -21.74 4.29 10.35
C ALA A 64 -23.07 4.06 9.59
N ARG A 65 -23.11 3.07 8.69
CA ARG A 65 -24.29 2.64 7.95
C ARG A 65 -25.07 1.50 8.60
N GLY A 66 -24.63 1.00 9.77
CA GLY A 66 -25.26 -0.13 10.45
C GLY A 66 -25.08 -1.48 9.75
N LEU A 67 -24.13 -1.59 8.81
CA LEU A 67 -23.86 -2.83 8.07
C LEU A 67 -23.03 -3.82 8.90
N ILE A 68 -22.33 -3.32 9.92
CA ILE A 68 -21.66 -4.12 10.96
C ILE A 68 -22.06 -3.55 12.32
N SER A 69 -22.13 -4.42 13.33
CA SER A 69 -22.56 -4.07 14.68
C SER A 69 -21.49 -3.33 15.49
N ASN A 70 -20.21 -3.62 15.25
CA ASN A 70 -19.10 -3.14 16.06
C ASN A 70 -18.03 -2.45 15.20
N ASN A 71 -17.51 -1.33 15.69
CA ASN A 71 -16.37 -0.65 15.05
C ASN A 71 -15.04 -1.24 15.53
N PHE A 72 -14.60 -2.34 14.92
CA PHE A 72 -13.37 -3.04 15.31
C PHE A 72 -12.12 -2.62 14.50
N GLY A 73 -12.25 -1.76 13.48
CA GLY A 73 -11.15 -1.46 12.55
C GLY A 73 -9.88 -0.86 13.20
N HIS A 74 -10.02 -0.24 14.37
CA HIS A 74 -8.92 0.32 15.15
C HIS A 74 -8.02 -0.76 15.79
N LEU A 75 -8.54 -1.97 16.00
CA LEU A 75 -7.81 -3.11 16.57
C LEU A 75 -6.85 -3.75 15.58
N LEU A 76 -7.11 -3.60 14.27
CA LEU A 76 -6.31 -4.19 13.20
C LEU A 76 -4.89 -3.63 13.21
N LYS A 77 -3.88 -4.50 13.14
CA LYS A 77 -2.46 -4.12 13.10
C LYS A 77 -1.86 -4.48 11.75
N ALA A 78 -1.14 -3.53 11.17
CA ALA A 78 -0.34 -3.78 9.97
C ALA A 78 1.03 -4.34 10.36
N LYS A 79 1.29 -5.59 9.98
CA LYS A 79 2.60 -6.22 9.99
C LYS A 79 3.12 -6.33 8.56
N GLY A 80 4.32 -6.86 8.37
CA GLY A 80 4.87 -7.16 7.06
C GLY A 80 6.39 -7.18 7.07
N GLN A 81 6.96 -7.61 5.96
CA GLN A 81 8.40 -7.72 5.82
C GLN A 81 9.07 -6.35 5.96
N GLU A 82 10.13 -6.31 6.76
CA GLU A 82 11.03 -5.17 6.81
C GLU A 82 11.90 -5.18 5.55
N GLN A 83 11.88 -4.08 4.81
CA GLN A 83 12.58 -3.96 3.54
C GLN A 83 13.63 -2.87 3.70
N PRO A 84 14.82 -3.04 3.10
CA PRO A 84 15.85 -2.01 3.15
C PRO A 84 15.34 -0.73 2.49
N LYS A 85 15.85 0.41 2.96
CA LYS A 85 15.50 1.71 2.41
C LYS A 85 16.00 1.81 0.97
N ARG A 86 15.07 1.75 0.00
CA ARG A 86 15.38 1.81 -1.44
C ARG A 86 15.80 3.21 -1.89
N ASN A 87 15.13 4.24 -1.37
CA ASN A 87 15.45 5.63 -1.70
C ASN A 87 16.59 6.09 -0.80
N ILE A 88 17.80 6.06 -1.33
CA ILE A 88 18.99 6.62 -0.71
C ILE A 88 19.17 8.07 -1.17
N LEU A 89 19.75 8.89 -0.30
CA LEU A 89 20.14 10.25 -0.67
C LEU A 89 21.40 10.16 -1.52
N LEU A 90 21.43 10.89 -2.62
CA LEU A 90 22.59 10.97 -3.48
C LEU A 90 23.59 11.98 -2.90
N SER A 91 24.84 11.59 -2.69
CA SER A 91 25.88 12.53 -2.29
C SER A 91 26.20 13.51 -3.43
N ILE A 92 26.84 14.64 -3.11
CA ILE A 92 27.24 15.62 -4.15
C ILE A 92 28.20 15.00 -5.18
N THR A 93 29.03 14.04 -4.77
CA THR A 93 29.96 13.34 -5.66
C THR A 93 29.22 12.42 -6.63
N GLU A 94 28.26 11.65 -6.13
CA GLU A 94 27.43 10.77 -6.96
C GLU A 94 26.50 11.58 -7.88
N PHE A 95 25.99 12.71 -7.41
CA PHE A 95 25.21 13.64 -8.23
C PHE A 95 26.03 14.21 -9.39
N LYS A 96 27.28 14.62 -9.14
CA LYS A 96 28.18 15.08 -10.22
C LYS A 96 28.43 13.99 -11.26
N LYS A 97 28.61 12.74 -10.83
CA LYS A 97 28.76 11.58 -11.73
C LYS A 97 27.51 11.37 -12.58
N LEU A 98 26.33 11.39 -11.95
CA LEU A 98 25.05 11.25 -12.64
C LEU A 98 24.84 12.37 -13.66
N ARG A 99 25.07 13.62 -13.26
CA ARG A 99 24.96 14.79 -14.14
C ARG A 99 25.91 14.67 -15.34
N GLN A 100 27.17 14.30 -15.10
CA GLN A 100 28.13 14.11 -16.19
C GLN A 100 27.67 13.02 -17.16
N TYR A 101 27.15 11.90 -16.65
CA TYR A 101 26.64 10.81 -17.44
C TYR A 101 25.47 11.25 -18.34
N CYS A 102 24.50 11.97 -17.77
CA CYS A 102 23.35 12.49 -18.51
C CYS A 102 23.78 13.46 -19.64
N LEU A 103 24.76 14.33 -19.37
CA LEU A 103 25.27 15.28 -20.37
C LEU A 103 26.17 14.65 -21.44
N SER A 104 26.73 13.46 -21.18
CA SER A 104 27.60 12.75 -22.15
C SER A 104 26.85 11.70 -22.98
N HIS A 105 25.59 11.41 -22.67
CA HIS A 105 24.74 10.44 -23.38
C HIS A 105 23.42 11.10 -23.78
N THR A 106 23.53 12.19 -24.56
CA THR A 106 22.40 13.02 -24.97
C THR A 106 21.59 12.44 -26.12
N GLU A 107 22.06 11.34 -26.70
CA GLU A 107 21.34 10.54 -27.70
C GLU A 107 20.04 9.92 -27.15
N ASP A 108 19.93 9.74 -25.83
CA ASP A 108 18.67 9.39 -25.17
C ASP A 108 18.01 10.67 -24.63
N GLU A 109 16.89 11.05 -25.25
CA GLU A 109 16.12 12.26 -24.93
C GLU A 109 15.74 12.31 -23.44
N PHE A 110 15.53 11.14 -22.80
CA PHE A 110 15.23 11.05 -21.37
C PHE A 110 16.35 11.60 -20.48
N ASN A 111 17.62 11.52 -20.91
CA ASN A 111 18.77 11.99 -20.14
C ASN A 111 18.90 13.51 -20.11
N VAL A 112 18.22 14.24 -21.00
CA VAL A 112 18.38 15.69 -21.19
C VAL A 112 17.07 16.46 -20.99
N LEU A 113 15.94 15.76 -20.81
CA LEU A 113 14.64 16.37 -20.53
C LEU A 113 14.66 17.11 -19.18
N VAL A 114 14.86 18.43 -19.26
CA VAL A 114 14.70 19.44 -18.20
C VAL A 114 13.27 19.98 -18.21
#